data_AF-A0A7X1U1G5-F1
#
_entry.id   AF-A0A7X1U1G5-F1
#
_cell.length_a   1.000
_cell.length_b   1.000
_cell.length_c   1.000
_cell.angle_alpha   90.00
_cell.angle_beta   90.00
_cell.angle_gamma   90.00
#
_symmetry.space_group_name_H-M   'P 1'
#
loop_
_entity.id
_entity.type
_entity.pdbx_description
1 polymer ?
#
loop_
_entity_poly.entity_id
_entity_poly.type
_entity_poly.pdbx_seq_one_letter_code
_entity_poly.pdbx_strand_id
1 'polypeptide(L)'
;MRRPAHRLPCRGRIPDAVHVSAEHLREWLNELRSRGNKPSTVNTRYRAANSFFKWLTSEGERQDNPLDRIEAPQVPETIQPYYTPDEVQRVLKALNGRRLKGADAVRTRTILLVLSIAGCGHPNSAVSGPRM
;
A
#
# COMPACT_ATOMS: atom_id res chain seq x y z
N MET A 1 -41.24 3.98 -0.89
CA MET A 1 -40.52 4.46 -2.09
C MET A 1 -40.27 5.96 -1.96
N ARG A 2 -39.04 6.41 -1.72
CA ARG A 2 -38.63 7.82 -1.85
C ARG A 2 -37.21 7.90 -2.42
N ARG A 3 -37.13 8.01 -3.75
CA ARG A 3 -36.18 8.90 -4.44
C ARG A 3 -37.05 10.04 -5.01
N PRO A 4 -36.62 11.30 -5.11
CA PRO A 4 -35.31 11.70 -5.68
C PRO A 4 -34.69 13.00 -5.13
N ALA A 5 -33.44 13.29 -5.50
CA ALA A 5 -32.98 14.63 -5.90
C ALA A 5 -31.59 14.52 -6.55
N HIS A 6 -31.61 14.62 -7.87
CA HIS A 6 -30.47 14.72 -8.78
C HIS A 6 -30.10 16.21 -8.90
N ARG A 7 -28.85 16.58 -8.60
CA ARG A 7 -28.15 17.72 -9.22
C ARG A 7 -26.69 17.77 -8.76
N LEU A 8 -25.79 17.23 -9.58
CA LEU A 8 -24.37 17.58 -9.53
C LEU A 8 -24.16 18.68 -10.59
N PRO A 9 -23.85 19.91 -10.16
CA PRO A 9 -22.63 20.54 -10.66
C PRO A 9 -22.07 21.54 -9.62
N CYS A 10 -21.09 21.14 -8.81
CA CYS A 10 -20.36 22.07 -7.94
C CYS A 10 -18.88 21.71 -7.93
N ARG A 11 -18.16 22.14 -8.96
CA ARG A 11 -16.70 22.29 -8.94
C ARG A 11 -16.36 23.43 -7.96
N GLY A 12 -16.48 23.20 -6.64
CA GLY A 12 -16.13 24.27 -5.69
C GLY A 12 -16.47 24.13 -4.22
N ARG A 13 -17.26 23.16 -3.76
CA ARG A 13 -17.47 23.02 -2.31
C ARG A 13 -17.65 21.57 -1.89
N ILE A 14 -16.64 21.03 -1.22
CA ILE A 14 -16.78 19.79 -0.47
C ILE A 14 -17.78 20.10 0.65
N PRO A 15 -18.90 19.35 0.75
CA PRO A 15 -19.85 19.54 1.84
C PRO A 15 -19.19 19.20 3.18
N ASP A 16 -19.77 19.69 4.26
CA ASP A 16 -19.33 19.36 5.61
C ASP A 16 -19.29 17.84 5.83
N ALA A 17 -18.43 17.36 6.72
CA ALA A 17 -18.14 15.93 6.90
C ALA A 17 -19.42 15.09 7.13
N VAL A 18 -20.42 15.69 7.79
CA VAL A 18 -21.74 15.10 8.05
C VAL A 18 -22.56 14.89 6.76
N HIS A 19 -22.41 15.78 5.77
CA HIS A 19 -23.21 15.79 4.54
C HIS A 19 -22.49 15.19 3.32
N VAL A 20 -21.31 14.62 3.51
CA VAL A 20 -20.56 13.98 2.40
C VAL A 20 -21.34 12.77 1.86
N SER A 21 -21.66 12.79 0.57
CA SER A 21 -22.29 11.66 -0.13
C SER A 21 -21.25 10.69 -0.70
N ALA A 22 -21.69 9.48 -1.04
CA ALA A 22 -20.85 8.50 -1.73
C ALA A 22 -20.40 8.98 -3.12
N GLU A 23 -21.15 9.86 -3.78
CA GLU A 23 -20.77 10.43 -5.08
C GLU A 23 -19.54 11.33 -4.95
N HIS A 24 -19.50 12.22 -3.95
CA HIS A 24 -18.32 13.06 -3.69
C HIS A 24 -17.06 12.24 -3.42
N LEU A 25 -17.18 11.15 -2.66
CA LEU A 25 -16.06 10.26 -2.37
C LEU A 25 -15.60 9.48 -3.60
N ARG A 26 -16.54 9.05 -4.47
CA ARG A 26 -16.19 8.42 -5.76
C ARG A 26 -15.48 9.39 -6.69
N GLU A 27 -15.96 10.62 -6.81
CA GLU A 27 -15.32 11.66 -7.61
C GLU A 27 -13.91 11.96 -7.10
N TRP A 28 -13.75 12.11 -5.79
CA TRP A 28 -12.44 12.31 -5.17
C TRP A 28 -11.48 11.14 -5.44
N LEU A 29 -11.93 9.89 -5.29
CA LEU A 29 -11.11 8.71 -5.60
C LEU A 29 -10.75 8.63 -7.10
N ASN A 30 -11.67 9.00 -7.99
CA ASN A 30 -11.43 9.08 -9.42
C ASN A 30 -10.43 10.18 -9.78
N GLU A 31 -10.50 11.33 -9.10
CA GLU A 31 -9.52 12.41 -9.27
C GLU A 31 -8.13 11.98 -8.80
N LEU A 32 -8.03 11.23 -7.70
CA LEU A 32 -6.77 10.66 -7.25
C LEU A 32 -6.18 9.70 -8.29
N ARG A 33 -7.02 8.91 -8.95
CA ARG A 33 -6.60 8.02 -10.05
C ARG A 33 -6.18 8.81 -11.28
N SER A 34 -6.94 9.83 -11.69
CA SER A 34 -6.64 10.64 -12.89
C SER A 34 -5.35 11.45 -12.75
N ARG A 35 -4.99 11.84 -11.52
CA ARG A 35 -3.70 12.47 -11.18
C ARG A 35 -2.49 11.52 -11.28
N GLY A 36 -2.69 10.24 -11.63
CA GLY A 36 -1.61 9.27 -11.80
C GLY A 36 -1.05 8.71 -10.49
N ASN A 37 -1.80 8.78 -9.38
CA ASN A 37 -1.36 8.16 -8.12
C ASN A 37 -1.29 6.63 -8.27
N LYS A 38 -0.30 6.01 -7.62
CA LYS A 38 -0.22 4.54 -7.54
C LYS A 38 -1.50 3.96 -6.91
N PRO A 39 -1.98 2.79 -7.37
CA PRO A 39 -3.17 2.14 -6.79
C PRO A 39 -3.05 1.91 -5.27
N SER A 40 -1.85 1.59 -4.79
CA SER A 40 -1.57 1.46 -3.36
C SER A 40 -1.83 2.75 -2.59
N THR A 41 -1.41 3.89 -3.12
CA THR A 41 -1.66 5.21 -2.52
C THR A 41 -3.15 5.54 -2.49
N VAL A 42 -3.88 5.23 -3.56
CA VAL A 42 -5.34 5.43 -3.62
C VAL A 42 -6.05 4.55 -2.57
N ASN A 43 -5.62 3.30 -2.42
CA ASN A 43 -6.17 2.40 -1.41
C ASN A 43 -5.87 2.87 0.02
N THR A 44 -4.66 3.35 0.30
CA THR A 44 -4.33 3.93 1.61
C THR A 44 -5.24 5.11 1.95
N ARG A 45 -5.49 6.00 0.98
CA ARG A 45 -6.40 7.14 1.16
C ARG A 45 -7.85 6.68 1.39
N TYR A 46 -8.31 5.67 0.64
CA TYR A 46 -9.62 5.05 0.87
C TYR A 46 -9.73 4.48 2.29
N ARG A 47 -8.74 3.72 2.77
CA ARG A 47 -8.75 3.14 4.13
C ARG A 47 -8.74 4.19 5.23
N ALA A 48 -7.97 5.26 5.05
CA ALA A 48 -7.94 6.39 5.98
C ALA A 48 -9.32 7.06 6.07
N ALA A 49 -9.94 7.36 4.92
CA ALA A 49 -11.29 7.91 4.88
C ALA A 49 -12.31 6.96 5.52
N ASN A 50 -12.22 5.65 5.26
CA ASN A 50 -13.12 4.66 5.83
C ASN A 50 -13.03 4.61 7.35
N SER A 51 -11.81 4.70 7.89
CA SER A 51 -11.59 4.74 9.34
C SER A 51 -12.16 6.01 9.96
N PHE A 52 -12.01 7.15 9.28
CA PHE A 52 -12.58 8.43 9.72
C PHE A 52 -14.12 8.41 9.76
N PHE A 53 -14.78 7.90 8.71
CA PHE A 53 -16.24 7.80 8.70
C PHE A 53 -16.77 6.77 9.70
N LYS A 54 -16.04 5.67 9.94
CA LYS A 54 -16.37 4.74 11.03
C LYS A 54 -16.30 5.41 12.39
N TRP A 55 -15.29 6.26 12.62
CA TRP A 55 -15.18 7.04 13.85
C TRP A 55 -16.33 8.05 13.98
N LEU A 56 -16.69 8.76 12.91
CA LEU A 56 -17.88 9.64 12.92
C LEU A 56 -19.17 8.88 13.24
N THR A 57 -19.30 7.64 12.77
CA THR A 57 -20.43 6.79 13.12
C THR A 57 -20.40 6.34 14.58
N SER A 58 -19.23 6.08 15.16
CA SER A 58 -19.14 5.74 16.58
C SER A 58 -19.45 6.90 17.51
N GLU A 59 -19.12 8.14 17.12
CA GLU A 59 -19.46 9.36 17.88
C GLU A 59 -20.94 9.76 17.74
N GLY A 60 -21.69 9.12 16.83
CA GLY A 60 -23.11 9.44 16.61
C GLY A 60 -23.38 10.68 15.76
N GLU A 61 -22.32 11.36 15.28
CA GLU A 61 -22.41 12.48 14.34
C GLU A 61 -23.03 12.06 12.99
N ARG A 62 -22.98 10.77 12.68
CA ARG A 62 -23.55 10.21 11.45
C ARG A 62 -24.02 8.77 11.63
N GLN A 63 -25.16 8.42 11.04
CA GLN A 63 -25.73 7.06 11.16
C GLN A 63 -25.20 6.06 10.11
N ASP A 64 -24.66 6.55 8.99
CA ASP A 64 -24.23 5.74 7.86
C ASP A 64 -22.78 6.02 7.45
N ASN A 65 -22.07 4.99 7.00
CA ASN A 65 -20.78 5.16 6.36
C ASN A 65 -20.96 5.23 4.82
N PRO A 66 -20.68 6.38 4.17
CA PRO A 66 -20.82 6.52 2.73
C PRO A 66 -19.84 5.64 1.94
N LEU A 67 -18.73 5.19 2.54
CA LEU A 67 -17.73 4.34 1.90
C LEU A 67 -18.13 2.87 1.81
N ASP A 68 -19.11 2.41 2.59
CA ASP A 68 -19.61 1.03 2.51
C ASP A 68 -20.28 0.74 1.16
N ARG A 69 -20.72 1.80 0.45
CA ARG A 69 -21.28 1.71 -0.91
C ARG A 69 -20.21 1.78 -2.01
N ILE A 70 -18.94 1.94 -1.66
CA ILE A 70 -17.84 2.13 -2.60
C ILE A 70 -16.90 0.92 -2.48
N GLU A 71 -16.72 0.20 -3.58
CA GLU A 71 -15.76 -0.91 -3.62
C GLU A 71 -14.34 -0.42 -3.36
N ALA A 72 -13.63 -1.17 -2.53
CA ALA A 72 -12.24 -0.87 -2.20
C ALA A 72 -11.36 -0.87 -3.47
N PRO A 73 -10.44 0.09 -3.62
CA PRO A 73 -9.50 0.09 -4.74
C PRO A 73 -8.63 -1.17 -4.71
N GLN A 74 -8.68 -1.95 -5.80
CA GLN A 74 -7.82 -3.11 -5.96
C GLN A 74 -6.37 -2.65 -6.13
N VAL A 75 -5.49 -3.16 -5.27
CA VAL A 75 -4.05 -2.93 -5.36
C VAL A 75 -3.43 -4.16 -6.00
N PRO A 76 -2.82 -4.05 -7.19
CA PRO A 76 -2.10 -5.17 -7.76
C PRO A 76 -0.96 -5.55 -6.82
N GLU A 77 -0.86 -6.83 -6.49
CA GLU A 77 0.21 -7.35 -5.66
C GLU A 77 1.53 -7.26 -6.43
N THR A 78 2.36 -6.30 -6.05
CA THR A 78 3.74 -6.23 -6.56
C THR A 78 4.62 -7.04 -5.63
N ILE A 79 4.97 -8.24 -6.07
CA ILE A 79 5.99 -9.06 -5.40
C ILE A 79 7.33 -8.36 -5.62
N GLN A 80 7.97 -7.95 -4.52
CA GLN A 80 9.32 -7.44 -4.57
C GLN A 80 10.25 -8.57 -5.04
N PRO A 81 11.17 -8.31 -6.00
CA PRO A 81 12.11 -9.33 -6.44
C PRO A 81 12.95 -9.79 -5.24
N TYR A 82 13.06 -11.10 -5.08
CA TYR A 82 13.90 -11.69 -4.05
C TYR A 82 15.35 -11.73 -4.53
N TYR A 83 16.28 -11.53 -3.61
CA TYR A 83 17.70 -11.71 -3.90
C TYR A 83 18.04 -13.20 -3.96
N THR A 84 18.68 -13.62 -5.04
CA THR A 84 19.25 -14.97 -5.14
C THR A 84 20.47 -15.12 -4.22
N PRO A 85 20.80 -16.35 -3.76
CA PRO A 85 22.01 -16.59 -2.97
C PRO A 85 23.27 -16.04 -3.64
N ASP A 86 23.37 -16.13 -4.97
CA ASP A 86 24.51 -15.64 -5.75
C ASP A 86 24.62 -14.11 -5.75
N GLU A 87 23.49 -13.38 -5.76
CA GLU A 87 23.47 -11.92 -5.62
C GLU A 87 23.96 -11.49 -4.24
N VAL A 88 23.50 -12.18 -3.19
CA VAL A 88 23.96 -11.94 -1.83
C VAL A 88 25.47 -12.20 -1.72
N GLN A 89 25.98 -13.30 -2.28
CA GLN A 89 27.41 -13.59 -2.30
C GLN A 89 28.21 -12.54 -3.07
N ARG A 90 27.68 -12.00 -4.19
CA ARG A 90 28.33 -10.90 -4.92
C ARG A 90 28.44 -9.63 -4.08
N VAL A 91 27.39 -9.26 -3.35
CA VAL A 91 27.41 -8.12 -2.43
C VAL A 91 28.41 -8.35 -1.30
N LEU A 92 28.40 -9.54 -0.69
CA LEU A 92 29.34 -9.89 0.39
C LEU A 92 30.81 -9.85 -0.08
N LYS A 93 31.11 -10.32 -1.29
CA LYS A 93 32.46 -10.24 -1.87
C LYS A 93 32.88 -8.78 -2.12
N ALA A 94 31.96 -7.92 -2.56
CA ALA A 94 32.26 -6.50 -2.78
C ALA A 94 32.61 -5.74 -1.49
N LEU A 95 32.11 -6.19 -0.33
CA LEU A 95 32.39 -5.57 0.97
C LEU A 95 33.80 -5.86 1.50
N ASN A 96 34.48 -6.89 0.98
CA ASN A 96 35.88 -7.20 1.35
C ASN A 96 36.90 -6.22 0.73
N GLY A 97 36.43 -5.14 0.09
CA GLY A 97 37.26 -4.09 -0.50
C GLY A 97 37.85 -3.10 0.51
N ARG A 98 38.72 -2.21 0.04
CA ARG A 98 39.52 -1.27 0.86
C ARG A 98 38.72 -0.29 1.74
N ARG A 99 37.40 -0.14 1.54
CA ARG A 99 36.54 0.85 2.22
C ARG A 99 36.10 0.45 3.63
N LEU A 100 35.96 -0.84 3.92
CA LEU A 100 35.54 -1.34 5.23
C LEU A 100 36.66 -2.20 5.79
N LYS A 101 37.09 -1.94 7.03
CA LYS A 101 38.18 -2.67 7.69
C LYS A 101 37.76 -3.08 9.10
N GLY A 102 38.35 -4.17 9.59
CA GLY A 102 38.19 -4.62 10.97
C GLY A 102 36.73 -4.82 11.38
N ALA A 103 36.34 -4.24 12.51
CA ALA A 103 35.03 -4.40 13.13
C ALA A 103 33.86 -3.93 12.24
N ASP A 104 34.06 -2.89 11.41
CA ASP A 104 33.01 -2.33 10.55
C ASP A 104 32.64 -3.27 9.39
N ALA A 105 33.62 -4.00 8.86
CA ALA A 105 33.39 -5.01 7.83
C ALA A 105 32.60 -6.21 8.40
N VAL A 106 32.97 -6.67 9.60
CA VAL A 106 32.29 -7.77 10.29
C VAL A 106 30.85 -7.39 10.64
N ARG A 107 30.63 -6.17 11.15
CA ARG A 107 29.30 -5.65 11.48
C ARG A 107 28.41 -5.54 10.25
N THR A 108 28.90 -4.93 9.18
CA THR A 108 28.12 -4.73 7.94
C THR A 108 27.75 -6.08 7.31
N ARG A 109 28.68 -7.03 7.27
CA ARG A 109 28.43 -8.40 6.80
C ARG A 109 27.37 -9.10 7.66
N THR A 110 27.45 -8.97 8.97
CA THR A 110 26.49 -9.58 9.91
C THR A 110 25.10 -8.98 9.71
N ILE A 111 24.99 -7.66 9.60
CA ILE A 111 23.72 -6.96 9.35
C ILE A 111 23.09 -7.44 8.03
N LEU A 112 23.86 -7.50 6.95
CA LEU A 112 23.34 -7.95 5.65
C LEU A 112 22.92 -9.41 5.65
N LEU A 113 23.66 -10.29 6.33
CA LEU A 113 23.29 -11.70 6.48
C LEU A 113 22.01 -11.85 7.30
N VAL A 114 21.90 -11.16 8.44
CA VAL A 114 20.70 -11.20 9.29
C VAL A 114 19.48 -10.66 8.54
N LEU A 115 19.62 -9.53 7.84
CA LEU A 115 18.53 -8.97 7.04
C LEU A 115 18.13 -9.86 5.86
N SER A 116 19.11 -10.52 5.22
CA SER A 116 18.83 -11.48 4.14
C SER A 116 18.07 -12.70 4.68
N ILE A 117 18.45 -13.25 5.83
CA ILE A 117 17.81 -14.45 6.39
C ILE A 117 16.43 -14.12 6.96
N ALA A 118 16.29 -12.97 7.65
CA ALA A 118 15.02 -12.55 8.25
C ALA A 118 14.03 -11.97 7.22
N GLY A 119 14.52 -11.39 6.12
CA GLY A 119 13.70 -10.77 5.08
C GLY A 119 13.25 -11.70 3.96
N CYS A 120 13.89 -12.86 3.79
CA CYS A 120 13.50 -13.85 2.81
C CYS A 120 12.33 -14.71 3.33
N GLY A 121 11.12 -14.20 3.23
CA GLY A 121 9.94 -15.05 3.07
C GLY A 121 10.04 -15.75 1.71
N HIS A 122 10.77 -16.87 1.65
CA HIS A 122 10.90 -17.68 0.44
C HIS A 122 9.50 -18.15 0.01
N PRO A 123 8.96 -17.72 -1.15
CA PRO A 123 7.78 -18.38 -1.67
C PRO A 123 8.22 -19.78 -2.11
N ASN A 124 7.88 -20.79 -1.32
CA ASN A 124 7.95 -22.20 -1.71
C ASN A 124 7.04 -22.41 -2.94
N SER A 125 7.57 -22.15 -4.14
CA SER A 125 6.91 -22.54 -5.39
C SER A 125 7.90 -22.97 -6.49
N ALA A 126 9.14 -23.32 -6.14
CA ALA A 126 10.07 -23.91 -7.11
C ALA A 126 11.16 -24.79 -6.47
N VAL A 127 10.75 -25.80 -5.70
CA VAL A 127 11.42 -27.11 -5.82
C VAL A 127 10.71 -27.87 -6.94
N SER A 128 10.92 -27.44 -8.19
CA SER A 128 10.76 -28.34 -9.33
C SER A 128 12.15 -28.92 -9.55
N GLY A 129 12.32 -30.17 -9.12
CA GLY A 129 13.57 -30.91 -9.26
C GLY A 129 14.04 -31.02 -10.72
N PRO A 130 15.25 -31.57 -10.94
CA PRO A 130 15.84 -31.67 -12.26
C PRO A 130 14.95 -32.52 -13.17
N ARG A 131 14.57 -31.97 -14.33
CA ARG A 131 14.12 -32.75 -15.48
C ARG A 131 15.22 -32.67 -16.55
N MET A 132 15.94 -33.78 -16.66
CA MET A 132 16.87 -34.24 -17.71
C MET A 132 17.73 -33.21 -18.43
#